data_AF-A0A9E5KV05-F1
#
_entry.id   AF-A0A9E5KV05-F1
#
_cell.length_a   1.000
_cell.length_b   1.000
_cell.length_c   1.000
_cell.angle_alpha   90.00
_cell.angle_beta   90.00
_cell.angle_gamma   90.00
#
_symmetry.space_group_name_H-M   'P 1'
#
loop_
_entity.id
_entity.type
_entity.pdbx_description
1 polymer ?
#
loop_
_entity_poly.entity_id
_entity_poly.type
_entity_poly.pdbx_seq_one_letter_code
_entity_poly.pdbx_strand_id
1 'polypeptide(L)' 'MHSQPIYYQEPYTKSLDATVVAITEQGVILDQTICYPE' A
#
# COMPACT_ATOMS: atom_id res chain seq x y z
N MET A 1 -9.68 -6.00 -6.34
CA MET A 1 -9.43 -4.76 -5.58
C MET A 1 -7.94 -4.50 -5.63
N HIS A 2 -7.50 -3.30 -6.02
CA HIS A 2 -6.08 -2.95 -6.15
C HIS A 2 -5.74 -1.88 -5.11
N SER A 3 -4.57 -1.96 -4.49
CA SER A 3 -4.11 -0.97 -3.50
C SER A 3 -3.89 0.39 -4.17
N GLN A 4 -4.31 1.47 -3.53
CA GLN A 4 -4.09 2.83 -4.04
C GLN A 4 -2.60 3.21 -3.94
N PRO A 5 -1.93 3.55 -5.05
CA PRO A 5 -0.50 3.88 -5.05
C PRO A 5 -0.27 5.34 -4.67
N ILE A 6 -0.05 5.61 -3.39
CA ILE A 6 0.14 6.96 -2.84
C ILE A 6 1.49 7.56 -3.28
N TYR A 7 2.47 6.72 -3.59
CA TYR A 7 3.81 7.15 -4.00
C TYR A 7 3.85 8.02 -5.27
N TYR A 8 2.80 8.03 -6.11
CA TYR A 8 2.68 8.98 -7.24
C TYR A 8 2.23 10.38 -6.82
N GLN A 9 1.44 10.47 -5.75
CA GLN A 9 0.83 11.72 -5.27
C GLN A 9 1.73 12.39 -4.24
N GLU A 10 2.31 11.59 -3.34
CA GLU A 10 3.14 12.05 -2.24
C GLU A 10 4.49 11.29 -2.22
N PRO A 11 5.39 11.57 -3.18
CA PRO A 11 6.61 10.77 -3.38
C PRO A 11 7.61 10.84 -2.22
N TYR A 12 7.47 11.82 -1.33
CA TYR A 12 8.35 12.00 -0.17
C TYR A 12 7.74 11.51 1.14
N THR A 13 6.50 11.00 1.13
CA THR A 13 5.83 10.47 2.32
C THR A 13 6.50 9.15 2.74
N LYS A 14 6.95 9.10 4.01
CA LYS A 14 7.75 7.98 4.55
C LYS A 14 6.96 7.01 5.43
N SER A 15 5.79 7.43 5.90
CA SER A 15 4.93 6.66 6.77
C SER A 15 3.49 6.78 6.27
N LEU A 16 2.75 5.69 6.29
CA LEU A 16 1.35 5.63 5.84
C LEU A 16 0.55 4.78 6.82
N ASP A 17 -0.53 5.34 7.35
CA ASP A 17 -1.57 4.55 8.02
C ASP A 17 -2.47 3.94 6.93
N ALA A 18 -2.62 2.61 6.96
CA ALA A 18 -3.36 1.86 5.94
C ALA A 18 -4.22 0.76 6.60
N THR A 19 -5.32 0.42 5.95
CA THR A 19 -6.24 -0.63 6.38
C THR A 19 -5.90 -1.95 5.72
N VAL A 20 -5.83 -3.02 6.51
CA VAL A 20 -5.70 -4.39 5.99
C VAL A 20 -7.01 -4.81 5.34
N VAL A 21 -6.98 -5.06 4.03
CA VAL A 21 -8.14 -5.49 3.24
C VAL A 21 -8.23 -7.01 3.19
N ALA A 22 -7.09 -7.70 3.06
CA ALA A 22 -7.03 -9.15 3.06
C ALA A 22 -5.67 -9.66 3.54
N ILE A 23 -5.67 -10.88 4.08
CA ILE A 23 -4.48 -11.63 4.45
C ILE A 23 -4.48 -12.89 3.58
N THR A 24 -3.40 -13.10 2.85
CA THR A 24 -3.20 -14.20 1.90
C THR A 24 -1.96 -15.00 2.30
N GLU A 25 -1.78 -16.19 1.70
CA GLU A 25 -0.56 -16.97 1.93
C GLU A 25 0.71 -16.26 1.43
N GLN A 26 0.60 -15.37 0.44
CA GLN A 26 1.72 -14.58 -0.06
C GLN A 26 2.01 -13.31 0.76
N GLY A 27 1.10 -12.92 1.67
CA GLY A 27 1.25 -11.70 2.47
C GLY A 27 -0.04 -10.92 2.66
N VAL A 28 0.12 -9.63 2.95
CA VAL A 28 -0.98 -8.73 3.34
C VAL A 28 -1.33 -7.78 2.20
N ILE A 29 -2.62 -7.62 1.93
CA ILE A 29 -3.16 -6.66 0.97
C ILE A 29 -3.71 -5.46 1.73
N LEU A 30 -3.22 -4.26 1.39
CA LEU A 30 -3.62 -2.99 1.98
C LEU A 30 -4.52 -2.20 1.02
N ASP A 31 -5.37 -1.34 1.56
CA ASP A 31 -6.20 -0.40 0.80
C ASP A 31 -5.37 0.65 0.05
N GLN A 32 -4.28 1.13 0.66
CA GLN A 32 -3.34 2.09 0.11
C GLN A 32 -1.89 1.74 0.47
N THR A 33 -0.93 2.19 -0.35
CA THR A 33 0.49 1.87 -0.18
C THR A 33 1.41 3.00 -0.65
N ILE A 34 2.50 3.21 0.09
CA ILE A 34 3.67 4.01 -0.33
C ILE A 34 4.81 3.12 -0.85
N CYS A 35 4.68 1.78 -0.74
CA CYS A 35 5.69 0.85 -1.21
C CYS A 35 5.63 0.72 -2.74
N TYR A 36 6.74 1.05 -3.40
CA TYR A 36 6.89 0.85 -4.84
C TYR A 36 7.15 -0.63 -5.14
N PRO A 37 6.44 -1.25 -6.10
CA PRO A 37 6.68 -2.65 -6.46
C PRO A 37 8.03 -2.80 -7.16
N GLU A 38 8.78 -3.86 -6.80
CA GLU A 38 9.97 -4.31 -7.54
C GLU A 38 9.60 -5.05 -8.83
#